data_AF-A0AA88CW80-F1
#
_entry.id   AF-A0AA88CW80-F1
#
_cell.length_a   1.000
_cell.length_b   1.000
_cell.length_c   1.000
_cell.angle_alpha   90.00
_cell.angle_beta   90.00
_cell.angle_gamma   90.00
#
_symmetry.space_group_name_H-M   'P 1'
#
loop_
_entity.id
_entity.type
_entity.pdbx_description
1 polymer ?
#
loop_
_entity_poly.entity_id
_entity_poly.type
_entity_poly.pdbx_seq_one_letter_code
_entity_poly.pdbx_strand_id
1 'polypeptide(L)'
;MRQAGMYSGIRFGGGSGAHSLPLARIKKIMKRSSTGDDVKMISGEAPVVLAKACELLIMELIQKSWTVTLQGKRRIIHKDDVASAVVSTDLFDFLMPLVSDCCDHVPGDDHDDQVISPVEREEVLGA
;
A
#
# COMPACT_ATOMS: atom_id res chain seq x y z
N MET A 1 53.91 5.57 -15.38
CA MET A 1 52.93 6.37 -14.60
C MET A 1 51.79 6.72 -15.53
N ARG A 2 50.66 6.00 -15.45
CA ARG A 2 49.48 6.29 -16.29
C ARG A 2 48.67 7.37 -15.59
N GLN A 3 48.59 8.55 -16.19
CA GLN A 3 47.72 9.63 -15.72
C GLN A 3 46.25 9.16 -15.77
N ALA A 4 45.50 9.44 -14.71
CA ALA A 4 44.05 9.26 -14.69
C ALA A 4 43.39 10.40 -15.49
N GLY A 5 42.72 10.04 -16.59
CA GLY A 5 42.02 10.97 -17.46
C GLY A 5 40.74 11.57 -16.84
N MET A 6 40.32 12.70 -17.41
CA MET A 6 39.20 13.58 -17.07
C MET A 6 37.79 12.96 -17.27
N TYR A 7 37.59 11.72 -16.80
CA TYR A 7 36.27 11.05 -16.81
C TYR A 7 35.66 10.95 -15.41
N SER A 8 36.24 11.63 -14.43
CA SER A 8 35.67 11.82 -13.08
C SER A 8 34.68 12.99 -13.08
N GLY A 9 33.74 12.99 -14.02
CA GLY A 9 32.85 14.11 -14.31
C GLY A 9 31.37 13.87 -14.02
N ILE A 10 30.92 12.61 -13.95
CA ILE A 10 29.56 12.31 -13.50
C ILE A 10 29.62 11.88 -12.04
N ARG A 11 29.81 12.87 -11.17
CA ARG A 11 29.37 12.74 -9.78
C ARG A 11 27.84 12.79 -9.81
N PHE A 12 27.19 11.64 -9.70
CA PHE A 12 25.79 11.55 -9.24
C PHE A 12 25.67 11.90 -7.74
N GLY A 13 26.39 12.93 -7.30
CA GLY A 13 26.42 13.40 -5.93
C GLY A 13 26.29 14.91 -5.92
N GLY A 14 25.16 15.42 -5.42
CA GLY A 14 25.05 16.81 -4.96
C GLY A 14 24.06 17.71 -5.68
N GLY A 15 23.13 17.19 -6.47
CA GLY A 15 22.00 17.98 -6.97
C GLY A 15 20.74 17.64 -6.19
N SER A 16 20.34 18.48 -5.25
CA SER A 16 19.01 18.51 -4.67
C SER A 16 17.98 18.90 -5.75
N GLY A 17 17.70 18.00 -6.69
CA GLY A 17 16.37 17.98 -7.28
C GLY A 17 15.45 17.54 -6.17
N ALA A 18 14.59 18.45 -5.67
CA ALA A 18 13.75 18.20 -4.51
C ALA A 18 12.71 17.10 -4.83
N HIS A 19 13.10 15.84 -4.70
CA HIS A 19 12.17 14.73 -4.69
C HIS A 19 11.43 14.75 -3.36
N SER A 20 10.10 14.67 -3.39
CA SER A 20 9.24 14.66 -2.21
C SER A 20 9.53 13.48 -1.27
N LEU A 21 10.18 12.43 -1.77
CA LEU A 21 10.53 11.22 -1.04
C LEU A 21 12.05 11.01 -0.97
N PRO A 22 12.59 10.60 0.19
CA PRO A 22 14.03 10.42 0.39
C PRO A 22 14.59 9.22 -0.38
N LEU A 23 15.43 9.48 -1.39
CA LEU A 23 16.02 8.44 -2.27
C LEU A 23 16.79 7.36 -1.50
N ALA A 24 17.48 7.72 -0.42
CA ALA A 24 18.21 6.76 0.41
C ALA A 24 17.27 5.74 1.09
N ARG A 25 16.06 6.16 1.48
CA ARG A 25 15.05 5.27 2.07
C ARG A 25 14.44 4.35 1.01
N ILE A 26 14.13 4.90 -0.15
CA ILE A 26 13.63 4.14 -1.31
C ILE A 26 14.63 3.02 -1.65
N LYS A 27 15.91 3.37 -1.81
CA LYS A 27 16.98 2.39 -2.08
C LYS A 27 17.08 1.29 -1.00
N LYS A 28 16.87 1.65 0.28
CA LYS A 28 16.92 0.68 1.39
C LYS A 28 15.71 -0.27 1.39
N ILE A 29 14.52 0.20 1.01
CA ILE A 29 13.34 -0.63 0.85
C ILE A 29 13.53 -1.59 -0.33
N MET A 30 13.97 -1.08 -1.48
CA MET A 30 14.27 -1.88 -2.67
C MET A 30 15.26 -3.03 -2.42
N LYS A 31 16.23 -2.85 -1.51
CA LYS A 31 17.17 -3.92 -1.12
C LYS A 31 16.59 -4.96 -0.17
N ARG A 32 15.55 -4.62 0.60
CA ARG A 32 14.97 -5.51 1.62
C ARG A 32 13.84 -6.37 1.08
N SER A 33 13.21 -5.96 -0.03
CA SER A 33 12.02 -6.62 -0.58
C SER A 33 12.32 -7.86 -1.42
N SER A 34 13.58 -8.27 -1.58
CA SER A 34 13.96 -9.44 -2.37
C SER A 34 14.01 -10.70 -1.49
N THR A 35 12.97 -11.54 -1.57
CA THR A 35 12.73 -12.72 -0.73
C THR A 35 13.70 -13.90 -0.95
N GLY A 36 14.85 -13.73 -1.61
CA GLY A 36 15.73 -14.88 -1.86
C GLY A 36 17.09 -14.57 -2.46
N ASP A 37 17.23 -13.45 -3.17
CA ASP A 37 18.53 -12.98 -3.66
C ASP A 37 18.79 -11.57 -3.13
N ASP A 38 19.89 -11.39 -2.41
CA ASP A 38 20.33 -10.06 -2.00
C ASP A 38 20.51 -9.18 -3.23
N VAL A 39 19.69 -8.12 -3.37
CA VAL A 39 19.89 -7.13 -4.43
C VAL A 39 21.24 -6.44 -4.22
N LYS A 40 22.26 -6.95 -4.92
CA LYS A 40 23.66 -6.54 -4.78
C LYS A 40 23.82 -5.08 -5.17
N MET A 41 23.26 -4.70 -6.32
CA MET A 41 23.33 -3.34 -6.85
C MET A 41 21.95 -2.85 -7.34
N ILE A 42 21.72 -1.55 -7.18
CA ILE A 42 20.54 -0.84 -7.68
C ILE A 42 21.05 0.31 -8.53
N SER A 43 20.55 0.44 -9.76
CA SER A 43 20.88 1.55 -10.65
C SER A 43 20.56 2.90 -10.01
N GLY A 44 21.32 3.94 -10.32
CA GLY A 44 21.08 5.30 -9.83
C GLY A 44 19.73 5.87 -10.25
N GLU A 45 19.21 5.44 -11.40
CA GLU A 45 17.95 5.95 -11.97
C GLU A 45 16.70 5.34 -11.32
N ALA A 46 16.79 4.10 -10.82
CA ALA A 46 15.63 3.38 -10.32
C ALA A 46 14.99 4.04 -9.07
N PRO A 47 15.75 4.49 -8.03
CA PRO A 47 15.18 5.23 -6.92
C PRO A 47 14.55 6.57 -7.33
N VAL A 48 15.07 7.21 -8.37
CA VAL A 48 14.57 8.51 -8.87
C VAL A 48 13.19 8.34 -9.51
N VAL A 49 13.05 7.36 -10.41
CA VAL A 49 11.76 7.04 -11.05
C VAL A 49 10.75 6.56 -10.01
N LEU A 50 11.18 5.69 -9.09
CA LEU A 50 10.30 5.15 -8.06
C LEU A 50 9.81 6.26 -7.11
N ALA A 51 10.63 7.25 -6.78
CA ALA A 51 10.18 8.41 -6.00
C ALA A 51 9.00 9.13 -6.67
N LYS A 52 9.06 9.36 -7.99
CA LYS A 52 7.97 10.01 -8.72
C LYS A 52 6.76 9.11 -8.87
N ALA A 53 6.96 7.82 -9.13
CA ALA A 53 5.87 6.86 -9.21
C ALA A 53 5.11 6.74 -7.89
N CYS A 54 5.82 6.69 -6.75
CA CYS A 54 5.19 6.67 -5.43
C CYS A 54 4.38 7.94 -5.14
N GLU A 55 4.84 9.11 -5.59
CA GLU A 55 4.08 10.36 -5.46
C GLU A 55 2.73 10.27 -6.21
N LEU A 56 2.76 9.79 -7.47
CA LEU A 56 1.56 9.60 -8.27
C LEU A 56 0.64 8.53 -7.68
N LEU A 57 1.21 7.43 -7.17
CA LEU A 57 0.45 6.35 -6.52
C LEU A 57 -0.31 6.86 -5.29
N ILE A 58 0.36 7.62 -4.42
CA ILE A 58 -0.27 8.19 -3.21
C ILE A 58 -1.42 9.13 -3.62
N MET A 59 -1.20 9.98 -4.62
CA MET A 59 -2.24 10.89 -5.10
C MET A 59 -3.45 10.14 -5.64
N GLU A 60 -3.24 9.14 -6.49
CA GLU A 60 -4.32 8.35 -7.09
C GLU A 60 -5.10 7.56 -6.03
N LEU A 61 -4.39 6.93 -5.07
CA LEU A 61 -5.00 6.20 -3.97
C LEU A 61 -5.89 7.11 -3.12
N ILE A 62 -5.42 8.32 -2.80
CA ILE A 62 -6.18 9.29 -2.02
C ILE A 62 -7.40 9.78 -2.81
N GLN A 63 -7.28 10.06 -4.12
CA GLN A 63 -8.42 10.50 -4.93
C GLN A 63 -9.55 9.46 -4.98
N LYS A 64 -9.19 8.18 -5.15
CA LYS A 64 -10.15 7.08 -5.11
C LYS A 64 -10.78 6.92 -3.73
N SER A 65 -9.96 6.94 -2.67
CA SER A 65 -10.44 6.87 -1.27
C SER A 65 -11.37 8.03 -0.93
N TRP A 66 -11.06 9.25 -1.40
CA TRP A 66 -11.88 10.43 -1.19
C TRP A 66 -13.24 10.32 -1.85
N THR A 67 -13.31 9.67 -3.02
CA THR A 67 -14.59 9.41 -3.70
C THR A 67 -15.50 8.54 -2.83
N VAL A 68 -14.95 7.51 -2.19
CA VAL A 68 -15.68 6.66 -1.23
C VAL A 68 -16.13 7.46 0.00
N THR A 69 -15.23 8.28 0.57
CA THR A 69 -15.57 9.17 1.70
C THR A 69 -16.72 10.12 1.37
N LEU A 70 -16.71 10.71 0.16
CA LEU A 70 -17.77 11.60 -0.31
C LEU A 70 -19.11 10.89 -0.51
N GLN A 71 -19.10 9.65 -1.01
CA GLN A 71 -20.32 8.81 -1.09
C GLN A 71 -20.91 8.55 0.30
N GLY A 72 -20.04 8.39 1.30
CA GLY A 72 -20.41 8.31 2.71
C GLY A 72 -20.85 9.64 3.35
N LYS A 73 -20.92 10.75 2.60
CA LYS A 73 -21.22 12.12 3.06
C LYS A 73 -20.28 12.60 4.18
N ARG A 74 -19.09 11.99 4.29
CA ARG A 74 -18.06 12.35 5.28
C ARG A 74 -17.05 13.30 4.62
N ARG A 75 -16.26 13.99 5.47
CA ARG A 75 -15.20 14.93 5.04
C ARG A 75 -13.82 14.54 5.59
N ILE A 76 -13.74 13.41 6.26
CA ILE A 76 -12.53 12.85 6.86
C ILE A 76 -12.36 11.46 6.24
N ILE A 77 -11.17 11.19 5.70
CA ILE A 77 -10.83 9.88 5.13
C ILE A 77 -10.52 8.91 6.27
N HIS A 78 -11.17 7.75 6.27
CA HIS A 78 -10.92 6.66 7.22
C HIS A 78 -10.17 5.50 6.55
N LYS A 79 -9.63 4.59 7.37
CA LYS A 79 -8.95 3.38 6.88
C LYS A 79 -9.88 2.52 6.01
N ASP A 80 -11.16 2.44 6.37
CA ASP A 80 -12.17 1.67 5.63
C ASP A 80 -12.46 2.25 4.25
N ASP A 81 -12.32 3.57 4.07
CA ASP A 81 -12.47 4.21 2.76
C ASP A 81 -11.32 3.81 1.83
N VAL A 82 -10.09 3.72 2.38
CA VAL A 82 -8.91 3.24 1.65
C VAL A 82 -9.07 1.77 1.31
N ALA A 83 -9.53 0.95 2.25
CA ALA A 83 -9.79 -0.48 2.01
C ALA A 83 -10.80 -0.70 0.90
N SER A 84 -11.93 0.01 0.95
CA SER A 84 -12.97 -0.06 -0.07
C SER A 84 -12.45 0.43 -1.44
N ALA A 85 -11.62 1.47 -1.47
CA ALA A 85 -11.01 1.98 -2.70
C ALA A 85 -10.00 1.00 -3.32
N VAL A 86 -9.27 0.25 -2.48
CA VAL A 86 -8.35 -0.81 -2.91
C VAL A 86 -9.13 -1.98 -3.51
N VAL A 87 -10.15 -2.49 -2.80
CA VAL A 87 -10.97 -3.62 -3.25
C VAL A 87 -11.73 -3.32 -4.56
N SER A 88 -12.10 -2.07 -4.78
CA SER A 88 -12.83 -1.65 -5.99
C SER A 88 -11.95 -1.33 -7.19
N THR A 89 -10.62 -1.34 -7.05
CA THR A 89 -9.68 -0.97 -8.12
C THR A 89 -8.69 -2.09 -8.38
N ASP A 90 -8.86 -2.80 -9.49
CA ASP A 90 -7.99 -3.92 -9.91
C ASP A 90 -6.48 -3.55 -9.96
N LEU A 91 -6.16 -2.29 -10.27
CA LEU A 91 -4.76 -1.81 -10.27
C LEU A 91 -4.09 -1.90 -8.89
N PHE A 92 -4.89 -1.91 -7.82
CA PHE A 92 -4.43 -1.94 -6.43
C PHE A 92 -4.45 -3.33 -5.81
N ASP A 93 -4.65 -4.40 -6.58
CA ASP A 93 -4.67 -5.79 -6.08
C ASP A 93 -3.42 -6.17 -5.27
N PHE A 94 -2.26 -5.60 -5.59
CA PHE A 94 -1.02 -5.82 -4.83
C PHE A 94 -1.07 -5.30 -3.39
N LEU A 95 -2.05 -4.45 -3.05
CA LEU A 95 -2.29 -3.93 -1.70
C LEU A 95 -3.30 -4.77 -0.92
N MET A 96 -4.05 -5.67 -1.55
CA MET A 96 -5.08 -6.48 -0.88
C MET A 96 -4.57 -7.19 0.37
N PRO A 97 -3.43 -7.90 0.36
CA PRO A 97 -2.91 -8.55 1.57
C PRO A 97 -2.67 -7.56 2.72
N LEU A 98 -2.13 -6.37 2.41
CA LEU A 98 -1.80 -5.36 3.43
C LEU A 98 -3.04 -4.75 4.08
N VAL A 99 -4.15 -4.67 3.34
CA VAL A 99 -5.38 -4.08 3.84
C VAL A 99 -6.26 -5.13 4.53
N SER A 100 -6.24 -6.37 4.05
CA SER A 100 -6.93 -7.51 4.68
C SER A 100 -6.32 -7.91 6.02
N ASP A 101 -4.99 -7.88 6.16
CA ASP A 101 -4.31 -8.19 7.43
C ASP A 101 -4.63 -7.18 8.55
N CYS A 102 -5.23 -6.03 8.22
CA CYS A 102 -5.75 -5.10 9.22
C CYS A 102 -7.14 -5.48 9.77
N CYS A 103 -7.82 -6.44 9.15
CA CYS A 103 -9.19 -6.81 9.49
C CYS A 103 -9.31 -8.20 10.15
N ASP A 104 -8.40 -9.15 9.95
CA ASP A 104 -8.55 -10.49 10.55
C ASP A 104 -7.23 -11.12 11.02
N HIS A 105 -6.89 -10.88 12.28
CA HIS A 105 -6.51 -12.02 13.13
C HIS A 105 -7.76 -12.42 13.90
N VAL A 106 -8.63 -13.22 13.29
CA VAL A 106 -9.59 -14.04 14.05
C VAL A 106 -8.77 -15.21 14.64
N PRO A 107 -8.57 -15.29 15.97
CA PRO A 107 -8.03 -16.50 16.55
C PRO A 107 -9.14 -17.55 16.55
N GLY A 108 -9.10 -18.43 15.55
CA GLY A 108 -9.79 -19.72 15.54
C GLY A 108 -11.26 -19.67 15.18
N ASP A 109 -11.59 -20.21 14.00
CA ASP A 109 -12.85 -20.92 13.78
C ASP A 109 -12.55 -22.09 12.83
N ASP A 110 -12.36 -23.26 13.44
CA ASP A 110 -12.51 -24.55 12.78
C ASP A 110 -13.97 -24.70 12.32
N HIS A 111 -14.16 -25.34 11.17
CA HIS A 111 -15.43 -25.79 10.58
C HIS A 111 -16.57 -26.11 11.57
N ASP A 112 -17.78 -25.60 11.32
CA ASP A 112 -18.82 -26.37 10.61
C ASP A 112 -20.12 -25.57 10.42
N ASP A 113 -20.58 -25.53 9.17
CA ASP A 113 -21.93 -25.15 8.76
C ASP A 113 -22.99 -26.01 9.49
N GLN A 114 -24.05 -25.39 10.04
CA GLN A 114 -25.44 -25.86 9.84
C GLN A 114 -26.45 -24.70 9.92
N VAL A 115 -26.95 -24.35 8.75
CA VAL A 115 -28.24 -23.69 8.52
C VAL A 115 -29.36 -24.68 8.81
N ILE A 116 -30.34 -24.33 9.66
CA ILE A 116 -31.80 -24.56 9.42
C ILE A 116 -32.63 -23.45 10.11
N SER A 117 -33.51 -22.79 9.34
CA SER A 117 -34.55 -21.78 9.67
C SER A 117 -35.88 -22.42 10.17
N PRO A 118 -37.04 -21.71 10.22
CA PRO A 118 -37.50 -20.55 11.02
C PRO A 118 -38.84 -20.84 11.79
N VAL A 119 -39.43 -19.83 12.47
CA VAL A 119 -40.84 -19.76 12.99
C VAL A 119 -41.06 -20.59 14.29
N GLU A 120 -41.50 -20.02 15.42
CA GLU A 120 -42.87 -19.54 15.71
C GLU A 120 -42.92 -18.35 16.67
N ARG A 121 -43.96 -17.54 16.47
CA ARG A 121 -44.47 -16.53 17.40
C ARG A 121 -45.28 -17.25 18.48
N GLU A 122 -45.13 -16.87 19.73
CA GLU A 122 -46.26 -16.91 20.67
C GLU A 122 -46.12 -15.77 21.69
N GLU A 123 -47.11 -14.90 21.67
CA GLU A 123 -47.37 -13.95 22.74
C GLU A 123 -47.93 -14.72 23.94
N VAL A 124 -47.45 -14.46 25.16
CA VAL A 124 -48.35 -14.47 26.33
C VAL A 124 -47.89 -13.43 27.34
N LEU A 125 -48.80 -12.49 27.62
CA LEU A 125 -48.78 -11.55 28.73
C LEU A 125 -48.69 -12.25 30.10
N GLY A 126 -48.04 -11.57 31.04
CA GLY A 126 -48.60 -11.39 32.39
C GLY A 126 -47.94 -12.18 33.52
N ALA A 127 -47.26 -11.46 34.41
CA ALA A 127 -47.70 -11.18 35.78
C ALA A 127 -46.72 -10.20 36.45
#